data_AF-A0AAD7SZ26-F1
#
_entry.id   AF-A0AAD7SZ26-F1
#
_cell.length_a   1.000
_cell.length_b   1.000
_cell.length_c   1.000
_cell.angle_alpha   90.00
_cell.angle_beta   90.00
_cell.angle_gamma   90.00
#
_symmetry.space_group_name_H-M   'P 1'
#
loop_
_entity.id
_entity.type
_entity.pdbx_description
1 polymer ?
#
loop_
_entity_poly.entity_id
_entity_poly.type
_entity_poly.pdbx_seq_one_letter_code
_entity_poly.pdbx_strand_id
1 'polypeptide(L)'
;MGDANEPFAQKTELGWSIIGAANPHLDRQGSQSYVHRVAVRELPVPLATDVLRVLESDFSEKNSEGKYVSQDDVRFIQLLSENIQQKEDGHLEMPLPFRGSNPPLLPNNKKLATIRLQHLKKKLKANQQLYDHYTTFMEDVIDNGDAELAPEALAGGIVWYIPHHGVYHPKKPGKLRVVFDCSAKFRSISLNDTLLTGPDLINSLVGVLLRFRKEAVAIICDIERMFHQFLVTPEHRTYLRFLWWEHGDLDHEPKEYQMAVHLFGAASSPGCANFGLKYLAQQHKARYPTAASFVENSFYVDDGLYLIEQFWSRWKKEYLLNISTRQKWHVARPNLKGRQGGAQLSTQRGLAQAWGSIDPTPHM
;
A
#
# COMPACT_ATOMS: atom_id res chain seq x y z
N MET A 1 18.45 -9.32 -38.22
CA MET A 1 18.93 -9.03 -39.58
C MET A 1 18.51 -7.60 -39.89
N GLY A 2 19.49 -6.76 -40.20
CA GLY A 2 19.39 -5.35 -40.55
C GLY A 2 20.82 -4.86 -40.81
N ASP A 3 21.00 -3.94 -41.75
CA ASP A 3 22.32 -3.36 -42.04
C ASP A 3 22.84 -2.54 -40.83
N ALA A 4 24.13 -2.21 -40.81
CA ALA A 4 24.83 -1.63 -39.65
C ALA A 4 24.23 -0.33 -39.07
N ASN A 5 23.31 0.32 -39.78
CA ASN A 5 22.61 1.55 -39.37
C ASN A 5 21.08 1.42 -39.30
N GLU A 6 20.53 0.21 -39.43
CA GLU A 6 19.09 -0.03 -39.33
C GLU A 6 18.66 -0.37 -37.89
N PRO A 7 17.44 0.02 -37.49
CA PRO A 7 16.93 -0.34 -36.17
C PRO A 7 16.84 -1.86 -36.04
N PHE A 8 17.43 -2.41 -34.97
CA PHE A 8 17.41 -3.84 -34.69
C PHE A 8 16.69 -4.11 -33.37
N ALA A 9 16.02 -5.26 -33.30
CA ALA A 9 15.38 -5.72 -32.08
C ALA A 9 16.36 -6.55 -31.26
N GLN A 10 16.58 -6.17 -30.00
CA GLN A 10 17.35 -6.91 -29.01
C GLN A 10 16.40 -7.46 -27.94
N LYS A 11 16.49 -8.78 -27.69
CA LYS A 11 15.79 -9.40 -26.56
C LYS A 11 16.63 -9.23 -25.30
N THR A 12 16.14 -8.47 -24.35
CA THR A 12 16.74 -8.26 -23.02
C THR A 12 15.98 -9.06 -21.96
N GLU A 13 16.48 -9.09 -20.73
CA GLU A 13 15.76 -9.66 -19.57
C GLU A 13 14.43 -8.95 -19.27
N LEU A 14 14.22 -7.74 -19.82
CA LEU A 14 12.97 -6.97 -19.70
C LEU A 14 12.02 -7.14 -20.90
N GLY A 15 12.40 -7.95 -21.90
CA GLY A 15 11.62 -8.17 -23.12
C GLY A 15 12.31 -7.70 -24.41
N TRP A 16 11.57 -7.64 -25.52
CA TRP A 16 12.08 -7.15 -26.80
C TRP A 16 12.17 -5.63 -26.81
N SER A 17 13.36 -5.09 -27.08
CA SER A 17 13.61 -3.66 -27.26
C SER A 17 14.08 -3.38 -28.69
N ILE A 18 13.62 -2.31 -29.30
CA ILE A 18 14.08 -1.88 -30.63
C ILE A 18 15.09 -0.76 -30.45
N ILE A 19 16.30 -0.95 -30.97
CA ILE A 19 17.44 -0.03 -30.85
C ILE A 19 17.77 0.47 -32.25
N GLY A 20 17.74 1.80 -32.44
CA GLY A 20 18.08 2.45 -33.69
C GLY A 20 18.82 3.76 -33.46
N ALA A 21 19.51 4.26 -34.49
CA ALA A 21 20.23 5.53 -34.41
C ALA A 21 19.25 6.72 -34.40
N ALA A 22 19.23 7.49 -33.32
CA ALA A 22 18.63 8.82 -33.30
C ALA A 22 19.63 9.81 -33.90
N ASN A 23 19.20 10.60 -34.88
CA ASN A 23 20.07 11.50 -35.63
C ASN A 23 20.54 12.66 -34.72
N PRO A 24 21.84 12.77 -34.36
CA PRO A 24 22.31 13.72 -33.33
C PRO A 24 22.30 15.19 -33.77
N HIS A 25 22.00 15.47 -35.04
CA HIS A 25 22.06 16.82 -35.61
C HIS A 25 20.82 17.68 -35.34
N LEU A 26 19.78 17.16 -34.68
CA LEU A 26 18.57 17.92 -34.37
C LEU A 26 18.46 18.42 -32.91
N ASP A 27 19.35 17.99 -31.99
CA ASP A 27 19.18 18.26 -30.54
C ASP A 27 20.39 18.95 -29.85
N ARG A 28 21.20 19.71 -30.58
CA ARG A 28 22.28 20.50 -29.95
C ARG A 28 21.84 21.91 -29.55
N GLN A 29 21.26 22.03 -28.35
CA GLN A 29 21.46 23.20 -27.47
C GLN A 29 21.41 22.78 -26.00
N GLY A 30 22.55 22.88 -25.29
CA GLY A 30 22.61 22.76 -23.83
C GLY A 30 23.91 22.16 -23.28
N SER A 31 24.75 23.00 -22.69
CA SER A 31 26.13 22.77 -22.25
C SER A 31 26.31 21.73 -21.12
N GLN A 32 27.36 20.91 -21.19
CA GLN A 32 27.80 20.04 -20.08
C GLN A 32 28.90 20.71 -19.24
N SER A 33 28.80 20.58 -17.92
CA SER A 33 29.90 20.82 -16.96
C SER A 33 29.85 19.77 -15.84
N TYR A 34 31.01 19.24 -15.45
CA TYR A 34 31.16 18.26 -14.35
C TYR A 34 31.97 18.87 -13.20
N VAL A 35 31.59 18.57 -11.95
CA VAL A 35 32.44 18.74 -10.77
C VAL A 35 32.28 17.53 -9.86
N HIS A 36 33.39 16.88 -9.50
CA HIS A 36 33.41 15.83 -8.48
C HIS A 36 33.84 16.39 -7.13
N ARG A 37 33.13 16.01 -6.07
CA ARG A 37 33.58 16.24 -4.69
C ARG A 37 33.47 14.95 -3.91
N VAL A 38 34.59 14.47 -3.37
CA VAL A 38 34.65 13.34 -2.45
C VAL A 38 34.88 13.88 -1.04
N ALA A 39 34.08 13.42 -0.08
CA ALA A 39 34.32 13.63 1.34
C ALA A 39 34.08 12.31 2.08
N VAL A 40 35.05 11.92 2.91
CA VAL A 40 34.96 10.74 3.81
C VAL A 40 34.46 11.22 5.17
N ARG A 41 33.59 10.44 5.82
CA ARG A 41 33.17 10.69 7.21
C ARG A 41 33.11 9.38 7.99
N GLU A 42 33.72 9.38 9.18
CA GLU A 42 33.61 8.29 10.18
C GLU A 42 32.17 8.13 10.68
N LEU A 43 31.75 6.89 10.93
CA LEU A 43 30.41 6.52 11.38
C LEU A 43 30.39 6.16 12.88
N PRO A 44 29.58 6.83 13.71
CA PRO A 44 29.07 6.27 14.96
C PRO A 44 27.63 5.73 14.80
N VAL A 45 27.27 4.82 15.73
CA VAL A 45 25.99 4.13 16.09
C VAL A 45 24.71 4.52 15.30
N PRO A 46 23.83 3.55 14.92
CA PRO A 46 22.83 3.77 13.87
C PRO A 46 21.85 4.90 14.19
N LEU A 47 21.69 5.82 13.26
CA LEU A 47 20.81 7.00 13.36
C LEU A 47 19.62 6.84 12.40
N ALA A 48 18.53 7.59 12.57
CA ALA A 48 17.38 7.66 11.65
C ALA A 48 17.75 7.80 10.15
N THR A 49 18.97 8.27 9.84
CA THR A 49 19.54 8.29 8.49
C THR A 49 19.84 6.91 7.88
N ASP A 50 19.99 5.86 8.69
CA ASP A 50 20.17 4.48 8.22
C ASP A 50 18.86 3.88 7.75
N VAL A 51 17.76 4.20 8.43
CA VAL A 51 16.40 3.91 7.97
C VAL A 51 16.14 4.64 6.65
N LEU A 52 16.46 5.93 6.56
CA LEU A 52 16.34 6.72 5.31
C LEU A 52 17.18 6.15 4.16
N ARG A 53 18.45 5.79 4.38
CA ARG A 53 19.30 5.20 3.33
C ARG A 53 18.79 3.85 2.84
N VAL A 54 18.25 3.03 3.74
CA VAL A 54 17.63 1.75 3.37
C VAL A 54 16.36 1.99 2.55
N LEU A 55 15.54 2.97 2.94
CA LEU A 55 14.29 3.34 2.26
C LEU A 55 14.50 3.93 0.86
N GLU A 56 15.63 4.57 0.61
CA GLU A 56 15.95 5.27 -0.65
C GLU A 56 16.76 4.43 -1.66
N SER A 57 17.27 3.26 -1.26
CA SER A 57 18.32 2.57 -2.01
C SER A 57 17.88 1.76 -3.24
N ASP A 58 16.58 1.50 -3.43
CA ASP A 58 16.12 0.59 -4.48
C ASP A 58 15.31 1.29 -5.60
N PHE A 59 16.02 1.61 -6.69
CA PHE A 59 15.53 2.01 -8.03
C PHE A 59 14.98 3.43 -8.19
N SER A 60 15.90 4.41 -8.17
CA SER A 60 15.64 5.76 -8.65
C SER A 60 15.69 5.82 -10.19
N GLU A 61 14.53 5.62 -10.84
CA GLU A 61 14.31 6.13 -12.20
C GLU A 61 13.41 7.36 -12.12
N LYS A 62 14.03 8.52 -11.84
CA LYS A 62 13.95 9.75 -12.64
C LYS A 62 14.71 10.87 -11.93
N ASN A 63 15.77 11.30 -12.62
CA ASN A 63 16.53 12.53 -12.45
C ASN A 63 17.23 12.74 -11.11
N SER A 64 18.55 12.76 -11.24
CA SER A 64 19.59 13.22 -10.33
C SER A 64 19.44 14.69 -9.90
N GLU A 65 18.25 15.12 -9.47
CA GLU A 65 18.03 16.41 -8.80
C GLU A 65 17.26 16.18 -7.50
N GLY A 66 18.01 15.96 -6.42
CA GLY A 66 17.65 16.23 -5.03
C GLY A 66 16.25 15.82 -4.57
N LYS A 67 16.06 14.55 -4.16
CA LYS A 67 15.16 14.28 -3.04
C LYS A 67 15.79 14.87 -1.78
N TYR A 68 15.55 16.15 -1.54
CA TYR A 68 15.83 16.73 -0.23
C TYR A 68 14.73 16.22 0.70
N VAL A 69 15.10 15.40 1.68
CA VAL A 69 14.21 15.06 2.80
C VAL A 69 13.88 16.36 3.52
N SER A 70 12.61 16.75 3.59
CA SER A 70 12.23 18.00 4.26
C SER A 70 12.48 17.89 5.77
N GLN A 71 12.62 19.03 6.46
CA GLN A 71 12.74 18.99 7.93
C GLN A 71 11.50 18.36 8.58
N ASP A 72 10.33 18.55 7.97
CA ASP A 72 9.08 17.92 8.41
C ASP A 72 9.13 16.39 8.24
N ASP A 73 9.72 15.89 7.15
CA ASP A 73 9.90 14.45 6.91
C ASP A 73 10.89 13.82 7.90
N VAL A 74 11.99 14.51 8.19
CA VAL A 74 12.96 14.07 9.22
C VAL A 74 12.27 14.00 10.58
N ARG A 75 11.50 15.03 10.96
CA ARG A 75 10.75 15.05 12.22
C ARG A 75 9.71 13.93 12.29
N PHE A 76 8.99 13.71 11.20
CA PHE A 76 8.02 12.62 11.09
C PHE A 76 8.68 11.27 11.35
N ILE A 77 9.79 10.98 10.67
CA ILE A 77 10.51 9.70 10.80
C ILE A 77 11.06 9.53 12.21
N GLN A 78 11.68 10.58 12.77
CA GLN A 78 12.20 10.54 14.15
C GLN A 78 11.08 10.24 15.15
N LEU A 79 9.99 11.00 15.08
CA LEU A 79 8.85 10.86 15.98
C LEU A 79 8.25 9.45 15.91
N LEU A 80 8.01 8.92 14.72
CA LEU A 80 7.48 7.55 14.61
C LEU A 80 8.50 6.49 15.01
N SER A 81 9.78 6.63 14.64
CA SER A 81 10.82 5.64 14.99
C SER A 81 11.02 5.52 16.50
N GLU A 82 10.92 6.63 17.23
CA GLU A 82 11.08 6.69 18.68
C GLU A 82 9.86 6.18 19.45
N ASN A 83 8.67 6.25 18.86
CA ASN A 83 7.40 6.00 19.55
C ASN A 83 6.57 4.84 18.96
N ILE A 84 7.06 4.16 17.93
CA ILE A 84 6.41 2.96 17.38
C ILE A 84 6.64 1.76 18.30
N GLN A 85 5.59 0.97 18.52
CA GLN A 85 5.65 -0.24 19.34
C GLN A 85 4.86 -1.36 18.69
N GLN A 86 5.32 -2.60 18.83
CA GLN A 86 4.55 -3.77 18.45
C GLN A 86 3.81 -4.31 19.68
N LYS A 87 2.49 -4.46 19.55
CA LYS A 87 1.61 -5.01 20.58
C LYS A 87 1.70 -6.54 20.61
N GLU A 88 1.18 -7.15 21.67
CA GLU A 88 1.21 -8.60 21.87
C GLU A 88 0.42 -9.38 20.79
N ASP A 89 -0.62 -8.75 20.23
CA ASP A 89 -1.43 -9.29 19.13
C ASP A 89 -0.75 -9.15 17.75
N GLY A 90 0.44 -8.53 17.70
CA GLY A 90 1.23 -8.32 16.49
C GLY A 90 0.96 -7.00 15.77
N HIS A 91 -0.07 -6.24 16.15
CA HIS A 91 -0.34 -4.92 15.56
C HIS A 91 0.73 -3.91 15.96
N LEU A 92 0.99 -2.95 15.07
CA LEU A 92 1.84 -1.81 15.38
C LEU A 92 1.01 -0.64 15.90
N GLU A 93 1.45 -0.06 17.00
CA GLU A 93 0.90 1.14 17.60
C GLU A 93 1.87 2.30 17.41
N MET A 94 1.36 3.45 16.97
CA MET A 94 2.16 4.66 16.78
C MET A 94 1.34 5.93 17.05
N PRO A 95 1.98 7.05 17.44
CA PRO A 95 1.27 8.27 17.73
C PRO A 95 0.83 8.99 16.45
N LEU A 96 -0.21 9.84 16.57
CA LEU A 96 -0.43 10.89 15.58
C LEU A 96 0.81 11.81 15.47
N PRO A 97 1.40 11.99 14.28
CA PRO A 97 2.62 12.74 14.10
C PRO A 97 2.33 14.24 14.01
N PHE A 98 2.17 14.89 15.16
CA PHE A 98 1.89 16.33 15.20
C PHE A 98 3.10 17.17 14.74
N ARG A 99 2.83 18.33 14.13
CA ARG A 99 3.84 19.30 13.67
C ARG A 99 4.60 19.97 14.82
N GLY A 100 3.92 20.17 15.95
CA GLY A 100 4.50 20.74 17.16
C GLY A 100 5.18 19.67 18.02
N SER A 101 6.12 20.09 18.86
CA SER A 101 6.79 19.19 19.82
C SER A 101 5.86 18.62 20.90
N ASN A 102 4.69 19.23 21.09
CA ASN A 102 3.65 18.77 21.99
C ASN A 102 2.33 18.58 21.21
N PRO A 103 1.41 17.71 21.67
CA PRO A 103 0.08 17.60 21.09
C PRO A 103 -0.64 18.97 21.04
N PRO A 104 -1.37 19.28 19.95
CA PRO A 104 -1.94 20.60 19.73
C PRO A 104 -3.13 20.86 20.67
N LEU A 105 -3.20 22.07 21.22
CA LEU A 105 -4.34 22.55 22.01
C LEU A 105 -5.48 22.95 21.07
N LEU A 106 -6.26 21.97 20.63
CA LEU A 106 -7.40 22.21 19.75
C LEU A 106 -8.65 22.62 20.55
N PRO A 107 -9.43 23.62 20.06
CA PRO A 107 -10.70 23.97 20.69
C PRO A 107 -11.72 22.85 20.48
N ASN A 108 -12.58 22.60 21.48
CA ASN A 108 -13.66 21.63 21.34
C ASN A 108 -14.63 22.05 20.21
N ASN A 109 -14.69 21.22 19.17
CA ASN A 109 -15.47 21.47 17.96
C ASN A 109 -16.78 20.65 17.90
N LYS A 110 -17.25 20.07 19.02
CA LYS A 110 -18.45 19.20 19.07
C LYS A 110 -19.65 19.80 18.35
N LYS A 111 -19.89 21.11 18.52
CA LYS A 111 -21.00 21.83 17.86
C LYS A 111 -20.95 21.68 16.32
N LEU A 112 -19.76 21.72 15.72
CA LEU A 112 -19.59 21.52 14.28
C LEU A 112 -19.95 20.08 13.88
N ALA A 113 -19.43 19.10 14.61
CA ALA A 113 -19.70 17.68 14.38
C ALA A 113 -21.19 17.35 14.51
N THR A 114 -21.87 17.88 15.54
CA THR A 114 -23.32 17.71 15.74
C THR A 114 -24.13 18.26 14.57
N ILE A 115 -23.81 19.47 14.06
CA ILE A 115 -24.50 20.04 12.90
C ILE A 115 -24.31 19.15 11.66
N ARG A 116 -23.08 18.69 11.41
CA ARG A 116 -22.78 17.78 10.29
C ARG A 116 -23.53 16.46 10.42
N LEU A 117 -23.60 15.90 11.63
CA LEU A 117 -24.33 14.68 11.94
C LEU A 117 -25.84 14.85 11.73
N GLN A 118 -26.43 15.98 12.13
CA GLN A 118 -27.85 16.25 11.88
C GLN A 118 -28.17 16.32 10.38
N HIS A 119 -27.27 16.87 9.56
CA HIS A 119 -27.43 16.81 8.10
C HIS A 119 -27.34 15.39 7.57
N LEU A 120 -26.43 14.56 8.11
CA LEU A 120 -26.36 13.14 7.79
C LEU A 120 -27.67 12.43 8.17
N LYS A 121 -28.20 12.64 9.38
CA LYS A 121 -29.49 12.09 9.85
C LYS A 121 -30.62 12.30 8.84
N LYS A 122 -30.76 13.53 8.32
CA LYS A 122 -31.78 13.86 7.31
C LYS A 122 -31.61 13.05 6.03
N LYS A 123 -30.36 12.85 5.58
CA LYS A 123 -30.06 12.04 4.39
C LYS A 123 -30.33 10.55 4.61
N LEU A 124 -29.97 10.02 5.78
CA LEU A 124 -30.21 8.63 6.15
C LEU A 124 -31.72 8.34 6.22
N LYS A 125 -32.52 9.21 6.88
CA LYS A 125 -33.98 9.07 6.93
C LYS A 125 -34.66 9.15 5.55
N ALA A 126 -34.05 9.88 4.60
CA ALA A 126 -34.59 10.03 3.24
C ALA A 126 -34.19 8.89 2.28
N ASN A 127 -33.19 8.07 2.64
CA ASN A 127 -32.65 7.04 1.76
C ASN A 127 -32.29 5.78 2.56
N GLN A 128 -33.17 4.79 2.51
CA GLN A 128 -33.02 3.51 3.21
C GLN A 128 -31.74 2.77 2.83
N GLN A 129 -31.40 2.70 1.54
CA GLN A 129 -30.17 2.03 1.10
C GLN A 129 -28.91 2.71 1.66
N LEU A 130 -28.89 4.05 1.68
CA LEU A 130 -27.78 4.77 2.30
C LEU A 130 -27.71 4.47 3.79
N TYR A 131 -28.85 4.45 4.49
CA TYR A 131 -28.92 4.09 5.90
C TYR A 131 -28.35 2.70 6.16
N ASP A 132 -28.84 1.68 5.47
CA ASP A 132 -28.40 0.30 5.66
C ASP A 132 -26.89 0.16 5.46
N HIS A 133 -26.35 0.69 4.35
CA HIS A 133 -24.91 0.64 4.10
C HIS A 133 -24.08 1.44 5.13
N TYR A 134 -24.60 2.57 5.64
CA TYR A 134 -23.89 3.37 6.64
C TYR A 134 -23.85 2.66 7.98
N THR A 135 -24.99 2.09 8.39
CA THR A 135 -25.11 1.35 9.65
C THR A 135 -24.20 0.14 9.64
N THR A 136 -24.22 -0.68 8.57
CA THR A 136 -23.30 -1.81 8.42
C THR A 136 -21.84 -1.37 8.50
N PHE A 137 -21.45 -0.29 7.81
CA PHE A 137 -20.07 0.21 7.89
C PHE A 137 -19.67 0.59 9.33
N MET A 138 -20.55 1.32 10.04
CA MET A 138 -20.22 1.81 11.38
C MET A 138 -20.18 0.67 12.40
N GLU A 139 -21.08 -0.32 12.26
CA GLU A 139 -21.06 -1.56 13.04
C GLU A 139 -19.78 -2.34 12.80
N ASP A 140 -19.39 -2.56 11.53
CA ASP A 140 -18.13 -3.22 11.19
C ASP A 140 -16.93 -2.52 11.83
N VAL A 141 -16.86 -1.19 11.77
CA VAL A 141 -15.75 -0.41 12.37
C VAL A 141 -15.70 -0.58 13.89
N ILE A 142 -16.86 -0.63 14.57
CA ILE A 142 -16.92 -0.78 16.03
C ILE A 142 -16.60 -2.23 16.43
N ASP A 143 -17.21 -3.21 15.76
CA ASP A 143 -17.09 -4.64 16.08
C ASP A 143 -15.68 -5.18 15.81
N ASN A 144 -14.98 -4.63 14.81
CA ASN A 144 -13.58 -4.97 14.54
C ASN A 144 -12.60 -4.33 15.55
N GLY A 145 -13.07 -3.44 16.43
CA GLY A 145 -12.22 -2.69 17.35
C GLY A 145 -11.46 -1.53 16.71
N ASP A 146 -11.77 -1.16 15.46
CA ASP A 146 -11.20 0.01 14.78
C ASP A 146 -11.68 1.31 15.46
N ALA A 147 -12.86 1.29 16.07
CA ALA A 147 -13.39 2.34 16.92
C ALA A 147 -13.92 1.81 18.25
N GLU A 148 -13.84 2.64 19.28
CA GLU A 148 -14.30 2.33 20.63
C GLU A 148 -15.16 3.48 21.18
N LEU A 149 -15.96 3.20 22.21
CA LEU A 149 -16.66 4.27 22.93
C LEU A 149 -15.63 5.23 23.53
N ALA A 150 -15.83 6.53 23.30
CA ALA A 150 -14.90 7.51 23.80
C ALA A 150 -15.03 7.61 25.33
N PRO A 151 -13.91 7.63 26.08
CA PRO A 151 -13.97 7.82 27.52
C PRO A 151 -14.51 9.21 27.85
N GLU A 152 -15.05 9.36 29.07
CA GLU A 152 -15.44 10.67 29.57
C GLU A 152 -14.27 11.64 29.48
N ALA A 153 -14.54 12.82 28.93
CA ALA A 153 -13.51 13.84 28.78
C ALA A 153 -13.08 14.32 30.17
N LEU A 154 -11.78 14.22 30.47
CA LEU A 154 -11.20 14.81 31.67
C LEU A 154 -11.47 16.32 31.67
N ALA A 155 -11.69 16.90 32.85
CA ALA A 155 -11.87 18.35 32.98
C ALA A 155 -10.65 19.10 32.43
N GLY A 156 -10.85 19.89 31.37
CA GLY A 156 -9.77 20.60 30.67
C GLY A 156 -8.98 19.75 29.66
N GLY A 157 -9.34 18.49 29.46
CA GLY A 157 -8.76 17.62 28.44
C GLY A 157 -9.12 18.06 27.01
N ILE A 158 -8.24 17.74 26.07
CA ILE A 158 -8.44 18.07 24.65
C ILE A 158 -9.38 17.04 24.05
N VAL A 159 -10.40 17.53 23.33
CA VAL A 159 -11.36 16.69 22.62
C VAL A 159 -11.62 17.30 21.26
N TRP A 160 -11.36 16.52 20.21
CA TRP A 160 -11.60 16.91 18.83
C TRP A 160 -12.45 15.87 18.11
N TYR A 161 -13.49 16.35 17.45
CA TYR A 161 -14.42 15.53 16.68
C TYR A 161 -14.12 15.64 15.18
N ILE A 162 -14.01 14.50 14.51
CA ILE A 162 -13.90 14.35 13.06
C ILE A 162 -15.29 14.01 12.48
N PRO A 163 -15.97 14.95 11.80
CA PRO A 163 -17.22 14.65 11.12
C PRO A 163 -17.01 13.57 10.07
N HIS A 164 -18.04 12.81 9.72
CA HIS A 164 -17.93 11.78 8.68
C HIS A 164 -19.02 11.91 7.63
N HIS A 165 -18.74 11.43 6.42
CA HIS A 165 -19.68 11.44 5.30
C HIS A 165 -19.47 10.23 4.39
N GLY A 166 -20.56 9.81 3.75
CA GLY A 166 -20.57 8.67 2.85
C GLY A 166 -20.28 9.08 1.41
N VAL A 167 -19.42 8.32 0.72
CA VAL A 167 -19.07 8.49 -0.69
C VAL A 167 -19.32 7.18 -1.42
N TYR A 168 -20.06 7.24 -2.52
CA TYR A 168 -20.22 6.13 -3.45
C TYR A 168 -19.22 6.25 -4.59
N HIS A 169 -18.54 5.15 -4.92
CA HIS A 169 -17.66 5.13 -6.08
C HIS A 169 -18.49 4.98 -7.37
N PRO A 170 -18.37 5.90 -8.37
CA PRO A 170 -19.20 5.87 -9.57
C PRO A 170 -19.15 4.55 -10.35
N LYS A 171 -17.99 3.88 -10.33
CA LYS A 171 -17.77 2.59 -11.03
C LYS A 171 -18.06 1.34 -10.17
N LYS A 172 -18.40 1.51 -8.89
CA LYS A 172 -18.77 0.41 -7.98
C LYS A 172 -20.04 0.82 -7.21
N PRO A 173 -21.16 1.04 -7.93
CA PRO A 173 -22.43 1.37 -7.28
C PRO A 173 -22.81 0.24 -6.33
N GLY A 174 -23.12 0.56 -5.08
CA GLY A 174 -23.42 -0.41 -4.02
C GLY A 174 -22.36 -0.52 -2.92
N LYS A 175 -21.11 -0.09 -3.16
CA LYS A 175 -20.09 -0.04 -2.09
C LYS A 175 -19.97 1.38 -1.54
N LEU A 176 -20.55 1.61 -0.36
CA LEU A 176 -20.35 2.85 0.40
C LEU A 176 -18.93 2.87 0.99
N ARG A 177 -18.28 4.04 0.94
CA ARG A 177 -17.10 4.33 1.76
C ARG A 177 -17.43 5.49 2.68
N VAL A 178 -17.26 5.31 3.98
CA VAL A 178 -17.35 6.41 4.93
C VAL A 178 -15.97 7.03 5.06
N VAL A 179 -15.93 8.36 4.91
CA VAL A 179 -14.73 9.17 5.03
C VAL A 179 -14.89 10.06 6.24
N PHE A 180 -13.92 10.03 7.14
CA PHE A 180 -13.84 10.96 8.25
C PHE A 180 -13.06 12.21 7.82
N ASP A 181 -13.68 13.37 7.99
CA ASP A 181 -13.20 14.66 7.51
C ASP A 181 -12.26 15.31 8.54
N CYS A 182 -10.99 14.88 8.53
CA CYS A 182 -9.94 15.50 9.35
C CYS A 182 -9.51 16.89 8.83
N SER A 183 -10.04 17.33 7.68
CA SER A 183 -9.84 18.66 7.11
C SER A 183 -10.93 19.66 7.53
N ALA A 184 -11.97 19.20 8.25
CA ALA A 184 -13.02 20.06 8.77
C ALA A 184 -12.44 21.14 9.69
N LYS A 185 -12.58 22.41 9.29
CA LYS A 185 -12.07 23.55 10.05
C LYS A 185 -13.07 24.01 11.10
N PHE A 186 -12.57 24.25 12.32
CA PHE A 186 -13.29 24.93 13.38
C PHE A 186 -12.39 26.02 13.96
N ARG A 187 -12.86 27.27 14.01
CA ARG A 187 -12.03 28.44 14.39
C ARG A 187 -10.71 28.50 13.60
N SER A 188 -10.80 28.30 12.28
CA SER A 188 -9.70 28.38 11.31
C SER A 188 -8.63 27.28 11.37
N ILE A 189 -8.78 26.28 12.24
CA ILE A 189 -7.86 25.14 12.35
C ILE A 189 -8.60 23.82 12.07
N SER A 190 -7.94 22.89 11.40
CA SER A 190 -8.35 21.48 11.25
C SER A 190 -7.32 20.54 11.88
N LEU A 191 -7.68 19.28 12.07
CA LEU A 191 -6.73 18.28 12.54
C LEU A 191 -5.57 18.11 11.55
N ASN A 192 -5.87 18.06 10.25
CA ASN A 192 -4.85 17.93 9.19
C ASN A 192 -3.86 19.10 9.17
N ASP A 193 -4.27 20.32 9.54
CA ASP A 193 -3.35 21.46 9.66
C ASP A 193 -2.28 21.24 10.76
N THR A 194 -2.52 20.31 11.70
CA THR A 194 -1.62 20.01 12.82
C THR A 194 -0.74 18.77 12.61
N LEU A 195 -0.96 17.99 11.56
CA LEU A 195 -0.27 16.73 11.31
C LEU A 195 0.87 16.90 10.30
N LEU A 196 1.96 16.19 10.54
CA LEU A 196 3.01 15.92 9.57
C LEU A 196 2.53 14.80 8.64
N THR A 197 2.67 14.98 7.34
CA THR A 197 2.29 13.97 6.35
C THR A 197 3.31 12.83 6.27
N GLY A 198 4.58 13.16 6.53
CA GLY A 198 5.73 12.29 6.27
C GLY A 198 6.14 12.28 4.80
N PRO A 199 7.30 11.66 4.51
CA PRO A 199 7.82 11.61 3.16
C PRO A 199 6.99 10.67 2.29
N ASP A 200 7.09 10.85 0.97
CA ASP A 200 6.55 9.89 0.02
C ASP A 200 7.38 8.60 0.04
N LEU A 201 6.89 7.63 0.81
CA LEU A 201 7.45 6.28 0.95
C LEU A 201 6.81 5.27 -0.01
N ILE A 202 5.92 5.70 -0.91
CA ILE A 202 5.27 4.82 -1.87
C ILE A 202 6.30 4.41 -2.92
N ASN A 203 6.33 3.12 -3.25
CA ASN A 203 7.18 2.63 -4.32
C ASN A 203 6.75 3.22 -5.67
N SER A 204 7.71 3.52 -6.53
CA SER A 204 7.41 3.93 -7.91
C SER A 204 6.55 2.88 -8.59
N LEU A 205 5.36 3.27 -9.05
CA LEU A 205 4.46 2.38 -9.78
C LEU A 205 5.16 1.77 -11.00
N VAL A 206 5.99 2.54 -11.70
CA VAL A 206 6.81 2.04 -12.82
C VAL A 206 7.77 0.96 -12.32
N GLY A 207 8.47 1.19 -11.21
CA GLY A 207 9.37 0.21 -10.61
C GLY A 207 8.65 -1.09 -10.22
N VAL A 208 7.47 -0.98 -9.59
CA VAL A 208 6.63 -2.12 -9.22
C VAL A 208 6.19 -2.89 -10.47
N LEU A 209 5.70 -2.21 -11.50
CA LEU A 209 5.25 -2.84 -12.75
C LEU A 209 6.41 -3.46 -13.55
N LEU A 210 7.59 -2.85 -13.56
CA LEU A 210 8.79 -3.41 -14.19
C LEU A 210 9.24 -4.69 -13.47
N ARG A 211 9.25 -4.68 -12.13
CA ARG A 211 9.50 -5.90 -11.35
C ARG A 211 8.46 -6.96 -11.65
N PHE A 212 7.18 -6.60 -11.68
CA PHE A 212 6.05 -7.50 -11.98
C PHE A 212 6.08 -8.13 -13.39
N ARG A 213 6.88 -7.61 -14.33
CA ARG A 213 7.00 -8.20 -15.68
C ARG A 213 8.12 -9.22 -15.82
N LYS A 214 8.91 -9.47 -14.77
CA LYS A 214 10.12 -10.31 -14.88
C LYS A 214 9.84 -11.81 -15.00
N GLU A 215 8.72 -12.29 -14.47
CA GLU A 215 8.44 -13.74 -14.35
C GLU A 215 7.05 -14.11 -14.88
N ALA A 216 6.87 -15.41 -15.12
CA ALA A 216 5.66 -15.95 -15.73
C ALA A 216 4.47 -16.15 -14.76
N VAL A 217 4.72 -16.18 -13.45
CA VAL A 217 3.70 -16.46 -12.44
C VAL A 217 3.65 -15.33 -11.41
N ALA A 218 2.47 -14.73 -11.27
CA ALA A 218 2.17 -13.63 -10.38
C ALA A 218 1.39 -14.09 -9.14
N ILE A 219 1.80 -13.58 -7.98
CA ILE A 219 0.99 -13.53 -6.76
C ILE A 219 0.61 -12.07 -6.55
N ILE A 220 -0.68 -11.83 -6.30
CA ILE A 220 -1.21 -10.52 -5.98
C ILE A 220 -1.81 -10.65 -4.58
N CYS A 221 -1.54 -9.68 -3.72
CA CYS A 221 -2.22 -9.56 -2.43
C CYS A 221 -2.68 -8.11 -2.21
N ASP A 222 -3.72 -7.97 -1.41
CA ASP A 222 -4.29 -6.68 -1.00
C ASP A 222 -4.28 -6.67 0.53
N ILE A 223 -3.80 -5.58 1.13
CA ILE A 223 -3.90 -5.38 2.58
C ILE A 223 -5.25 -4.78 2.87
N GLU A 224 -6.17 -5.63 3.29
CA GLU A 224 -7.52 -5.21 3.64
C GLU A 224 -7.47 -4.10 4.71
N ARG A 225 -8.09 -2.96 4.38
CA ARG A 225 -8.15 -1.78 5.26
C ARG A 225 -6.77 -1.40 5.81
N MET A 226 -5.76 -1.31 4.93
CA MET A 226 -4.35 -1.08 5.30
C MET A 226 -4.13 -0.08 6.43
N PHE A 227 -4.79 1.08 6.42
CA PHE A 227 -4.59 2.09 7.47
C PHE A 227 -5.07 1.61 8.85
N HIS A 228 -6.17 0.83 8.88
CA HIS A 228 -6.76 0.33 10.12
C HIS A 228 -5.89 -0.75 10.78
N GLN A 229 -4.93 -1.33 10.05
CA GLN A 229 -3.98 -2.29 10.61
C GLN A 229 -2.97 -1.66 11.58
N PHE A 230 -2.90 -0.32 11.62
CA PHE A 230 -2.00 0.44 12.47
C PHE A 230 -2.79 1.18 13.56
N LEU A 231 -2.51 0.85 14.82
CA LEU A 231 -3.16 1.43 15.98
C LEU A 231 -2.62 2.83 16.27
N VAL A 232 -3.50 3.70 16.76
CA VAL A 232 -3.15 5.02 17.30
C VAL A 232 -2.96 4.89 18.81
N THR A 233 -1.87 5.45 19.32
CA THR A 233 -1.56 5.48 20.76
C THR A 233 -2.75 6.06 21.56
N PRO A 234 -3.17 5.44 22.68
CA PRO A 234 -4.39 5.80 23.41
C PRO A 234 -4.57 7.30 23.71
N GLU A 235 -3.50 8.01 24.08
CA GLU A 235 -3.55 9.43 24.43
C GLU A 235 -3.93 10.32 23.24
N HIS A 236 -3.68 9.86 22.01
CA HIS A 236 -3.94 10.62 20.79
C HIS A 236 -5.31 10.29 20.17
N ARG A 237 -6.02 9.25 20.63
CA ARG A 237 -7.35 8.88 20.13
C ARG A 237 -8.41 9.95 20.39
N THR A 238 -8.22 10.78 21.42
CA THR A 238 -9.12 11.91 21.72
C THR A 238 -9.17 12.97 20.60
N TYR A 239 -8.20 12.95 19.68
CA TYR A 239 -8.21 13.81 18.49
C TYR A 239 -9.06 13.25 17.35
N LEU A 240 -9.51 12.00 17.47
CA LEU A 240 -10.20 11.23 16.44
C LEU A 240 -11.62 10.84 16.89
N ARG A 241 -12.25 11.67 17.72
CA ARG A 241 -13.62 11.40 18.18
C ARG A 241 -14.64 11.58 17.06
N PHE A 242 -15.73 10.86 17.09
CA PHE A 242 -16.86 11.09 16.19
C PHE A 242 -18.17 10.81 16.92
N LEU A 243 -19.27 11.21 16.30
CA LEU A 243 -20.61 11.04 16.86
C LEU A 243 -21.37 10.02 16.04
N TRP A 244 -21.96 9.01 16.67
CA TRP A 244 -22.75 8.00 15.98
C TRP A 244 -23.90 7.49 16.83
N TRP A 245 -24.97 7.04 16.18
CA TRP A 245 -26.10 6.40 16.85
C TRP A 245 -25.80 4.92 17.04
N GLU A 246 -25.77 4.47 18.28
CA GLU A 246 -25.58 3.05 18.60
C GLU A 246 -26.64 2.20 17.88
N HIS A 247 -26.22 1.12 17.24
CA HIS A 247 -27.06 0.27 16.37
C HIS A 247 -27.81 1.03 15.27
N GLY A 248 -27.31 2.20 14.86
CA GLY A 248 -27.96 3.04 13.87
C GLY A 248 -29.30 3.62 14.31
N ASP A 249 -29.62 3.64 15.61
CA ASP A 249 -30.90 4.15 16.10
C ASP A 249 -30.94 5.69 16.05
N LEU A 250 -31.46 6.20 14.93
CA LEU A 250 -31.52 7.63 14.67
C LEU A 250 -32.45 8.39 15.62
N ASP A 251 -33.31 7.74 16.41
CA ASP A 251 -34.27 8.43 17.28
C ASP A 251 -33.72 8.70 18.68
N HIS A 252 -32.60 8.08 19.04
CA HIS A 252 -31.85 8.37 20.26
C HIS A 252 -30.76 9.43 20.08
N GLU A 253 -30.21 9.92 21.20
CA GLU A 253 -29.05 10.79 21.18
C GLU A 253 -27.79 10.01 20.73
N PRO A 254 -26.96 10.61 19.85
CA PRO A 254 -25.74 9.96 19.40
C PRO A 254 -24.73 9.84 20.55
N LYS A 255 -24.01 8.71 20.59
CA LYS A 255 -22.87 8.51 21.48
C LYS A 255 -21.59 9.06 20.86
N GLU A 256 -20.60 9.28 21.72
CA GLU A 256 -19.25 9.63 21.31
C GLU A 256 -18.41 8.37 21.19
N TYR A 257 -17.79 8.22 20.02
CA TYR A 257 -16.81 7.18 19.75
C TYR A 257 -15.47 7.84 19.45
N GLN A 258 -14.40 7.07 19.48
CA GLN A 258 -13.08 7.48 19.00
C GLN A 258 -12.45 6.37 18.17
N MET A 259 -11.76 6.74 17.09
CA MET A 259 -11.00 5.78 16.31
C MET A 259 -9.76 5.35 17.09
N ALA A 260 -9.53 4.04 17.17
CA ALA A 260 -8.36 3.43 17.79
C ALA A 260 -7.21 3.19 16.79
N VAL A 261 -7.47 3.40 15.49
CA VAL A 261 -6.56 3.11 14.38
C VAL A 261 -6.32 4.33 13.49
N HIS A 262 -5.27 4.29 12.69
CA HIS A 262 -5.06 5.27 11.62
C HIS A 262 -6.15 5.10 10.57
N LEU A 263 -6.76 6.21 10.15
CA LEU A 263 -8.00 6.18 9.39
C LEU A 263 -7.91 6.95 8.08
N PHE A 264 -8.85 6.65 7.18
CA PHE A 264 -8.97 7.38 5.91
C PHE A 264 -9.51 8.80 6.15
N GLY A 265 -8.70 9.80 5.76
CA GLY A 265 -9.05 11.22 5.85
C GLY A 265 -8.04 12.06 6.64
N ALA A 266 -7.25 11.44 7.51
CA ALA A 266 -6.09 12.08 8.12
C ALA A 266 -4.91 12.12 7.15
N ALA A 267 -4.27 13.28 7.01
CA ALA A 267 -3.20 13.51 6.05
C ALA A 267 -1.93 12.70 6.35
N SER A 268 -1.74 12.29 7.60
CA SER A 268 -0.60 11.48 8.05
C SER A 268 -0.79 9.97 7.86
N SER A 269 -2.02 9.46 7.73
CA SER A 269 -2.28 8.01 7.70
C SER A 269 -1.52 7.26 6.61
N PRO A 270 -1.40 7.77 5.37
CA PRO A 270 -0.60 7.09 4.35
C PRO A 270 0.88 7.00 4.72
N GLY A 271 1.45 8.05 5.31
CA GLY A 271 2.83 8.05 5.79
C GLY A 271 3.03 7.06 6.92
N CYS A 272 2.13 7.07 7.91
CA CYS A 272 2.17 6.17 9.07
C CYS A 272 2.10 4.70 8.65
N ALA A 273 1.16 4.35 7.76
CA ALA A 273 0.99 2.98 7.30
C ALA A 273 2.18 2.48 6.48
N ASN A 274 2.71 3.30 5.57
CA ASN A 274 3.91 2.94 4.81
C ASN A 274 5.14 2.80 5.71
N PHE A 275 5.31 3.70 6.68
CA PHE A 275 6.38 3.62 7.67
C PHE A 275 6.27 2.32 8.47
N GLY A 276 5.09 1.99 8.98
CA GLY A 276 4.84 0.77 9.74
C GLY A 276 5.10 -0.51 8.94
N LEU A 277 4.68 -0.59 7.68
CA LEU A 277 4.99 -1.73 6.81
C LEU A 277 6.49 -1.93 6.61
N LYS A 278 7.21 -0.85 6.28
CA LYS A 278 8.66 -0.89 6.07
C LYS A 278 9.41 -1.19 7.37
N TYR A 279 8.94 -0.67 8.50
CA TYR A 279 9.45 -0.99 9.82
C TYR A 279 9.34 -2.51 10.10
N LEU A 280 8.16 -3.12 9.90
CA LEU A 280 7.98 -4.57 10.07
C LEU A 280 8.89 -5.39 9.16
N ALA A 281 8.99 -5.00 7.88
CA ALA A 281 9.89 -5.66 6.94
C ALA A 281 11.34 -5.64 7.44
N GLN A 282 11.80 -4.49 7.95
CA GLN A 282 13.14 -4.33 8.49
C GLN A 282 13.37 -5.17 9.75
N GLN A 283 12.42 -5.16 10.71
CA GLN A 283 12.52 -5.97 11.95
C GLN A 283 12.63 -7.47 11.67
N HIS A 284 11.91 -7.95 10.65
CA HIS A 284 11.89 -9.37 10.31
C HIS A 284 12.83 -9.78 9.17
N LYS A 285 13.64 -8.84 8.65
CA LYS A 285 14.51 -9.05 7.48
C LYS A 285 15.48 -10.21 7.63
N ALA A 286 16.07 -10.39 8.82
CA ALA A 286 16.99 -11.48 9.08
C ALA A 286 16.31 -12.87 9.01
N ARG A 287 15.04 -12.96 9.44
CA ARG A 287 14.28 -14.21 9.48
C ARG A 287 13.56 -14.51 8.17
N TYR A 288 13.04 -13.46 7.52
CA TYR A 288 12.25 -13.57 6.28
C TYR A 288 12.76 -12.58 5.21
N PRO A 289 13.99 -12.75 4.70
CA PRO A 289 14.61 -11.78 3.80
C PRO A 289 13.83 -11.58 2.49
N THR A 290 13.27 -12.65 1.93
CA THR A 290 12.45 -12.57 0.70
C THR A 290 11.14 -11.83 0.93
N ALA A 291 10.47 -12.08 2.06
CA ALA A 291 9.23 -11.39 2.40
C ALA A 291 9.47 -9.92 2.73
N ALA A 292 10.55 -9.61 3.45
CA ALA A 292 10.97 -8.25 3.73
C ALA A 292 11.24 -7.47 2.44
N SER A 293 11.99 -8.05 1.49
CA SER A 293 12.23 -7.42 0.19
C SER A 293 10.94 -7.25 -0.63
N PHE A 294 10.02 -8.21 -0.54
CA PHE A 294 8.69 -8.09 -1.17
C PHE A 294 7.91 -6.89 -0.61
N VAL A 295 7.80 -6.77 0.71
CA VAL A 295 7.12 -5.65 1.39
C VAL A 295 7.80 -4.32 1.08
N GLU A 296 9.13 -4.26 1.14
CA GLU A 296 9.91 -3.04 0.90
C GLU A 296 9.73 -2.51 -0.53
N ASN A 297 9.71 -3.40 -1.53
CA ASN A 297 9.90 -3.02 -2.93
C ASN A 297 8.70 -3.27 -3.87
N SER A 298 7.73 -4.08 -3.47
CA SER A 298 6.72 -4.58 -4.42
C SER A 298 5.28 -4.30 -4.01
N PHE A 299 5.09 -3.55 -2.92
CA PHE A 299 3.81 -2.93 -2.61
C PHE A 299 3.67 -1.56 -3.28
N TYR A 300 2.50 -1.29 -3.83
CA TYR A 300 2.04 0.03 -4.20
C TYR A 300 0.85 0.38 -3.32
N VAL A 301 1.11 1.14 -2.25
CA VAL A 301 0.12 1.36 -1.17
C VAL A 301 -0.30 0.01 -0.57
N ASP A 302 -1.56 -0.39 -0.74
CA ASP A 302 -2.19 -1.62 -0.22
C ASP A 302 -1.98 -2.84 -1.14
N ASP A 303 -1.68 -2.62 -2.42
CA ASP A 303 -1.52 -3.68 -3.42
C ASP A 303 -0.08 -4.23 -3.48
N GLY A 304 0.10 -5.50 -3.13
CA GLY A 304 1.36 -6.24 -3.23
C GLY A 304 1.42 -7.10 -4.49
N LEU A 305 2.49 -6.95 -5.28
CA LEU A 305 2.71 -7.72 -6.51
C LEU A 305 4.00 -8.53 -6.42
N TYR A 306 3.90 -9.83 -6.14
CA TYR A 306 5.04 -10.75 -6.08
C TYR A 306 5.10 -11.65 -7.29
N LEU A 307 6.31 -12.09 -7.64
CA LEU A 307 6.54 -12.99 -8.75
C LEU A 307 7.27 -14.24 -8.26
N ILE A 308 6.85 -15.40 -8.77
CA ILE A 308 7.53 -16.66 -8.50
C ILE A 308 8.25 -17.12 -9.77
N GLU A 309 9.56 -17.33 -9.65
CA GLU A 309 10.40 -17.98 -10.66
C GLU A 309 10.14 -19.51 -10.66
N GLN A 310 8.92 -19.94 -11.04
CA GLN A 310 8.67 -21.38 -11.19
C GLN A 310 9.35 -21.93 -12.44
N PHE A 311 9.43 -21.14 -13.51
CA PHE A 311 9.93 -21.63 -14.80
C PHE A 311 11.41 -22.02 -14.73
N TRP A 312 12.31 -21.12 -14.31
CA TRP A 312 13.74 -21.45 -14.27
C TRP A 312 14.11 -22.39 -13.13
N SER A 313 13.42 -22.32 -11.99
CA SER A 313 13.60 -23.27 -10.89
C SER A 313 13.23 -24.70 -11.32
N ARG A 314 12.06 -24.87 -11.96
CA ARG A 314 11.66 -26.16 -12.54
C ARG A 314 12.50 -26.53 -13.76
N TRP A 315 12.90 -25.57 -14.59
CA TRP A 315 13.78 -25.86 -15.73
C TRP A 315 15.16 -26.35 -15.25
N LYS A 316 15.77 -25.74 -14.24
CA LYS A 316 17.03 -26.20 -13.64
C LYS A 316 16.87 -27.55 -12.94
N LYS A 317 15.81 -27.74 -12.14
CA LYS A 317 15.60 -29.00 -11.37
C LYS A 317 15.08 -30.16 -12.21
N GLU A 318 14.15 -29.92 -13.12
CA GLU A 318 13.45 -30.97 -13.87
C GLU A 318 13.99 -31.13 -15.29
N TYR A 319 14.35 -30.03 -15.97
CA TYR A 319 14.79 -30.11 -17.37
C TYR A 319 16.31 -30.22 -17.52
N LEU A 320 17.10 -29.48 -16.73
CA LEU A 320 18.56 -29.43 -16.86
C LEU A 320 19.22 -30.73 -16.41
N LEU A 321 18.68 -31.39 -15.38
CA LEU A 321 19.10 -32.74 -14.97
C LEU A 321 18.82 -33.80 -16.06
N ASN A 322 17.84 -33.54 -16.94
CA ASN A 322 17.44 -34.44 -18.02
C ASN A 322 18.00 -34.05 -19.40
N ILE A 323 18.84 -32.99 -19.48
CA ILE A 323 19.47 -32.55 -20.74
C ILE A 323 20.59 -33.51 -21.20
N SER A 324 21.13 -34.33 -20.29
CA SER A 324 22.31 -35.16 -20.53
C SER A 324 22.08 -36.47 -21.31
N THR A 325 20.85 -36.82 -21.68
CA THR A 325 20.57 -38.12 -22.36
C THR A 325 19.61 -38.02 -23.53
N ARG A 326 19.74 -36.99 -24.38
CA ARG A 326 19.19 -37.10 -25.74
C ARG A 326 20.28 -37.50 -26.71
N GLN A 327 20.15 -38.70 -27.28
CA GLN A 327 20.90 -39.07 -28.47
C GLN A 327 20.69 -37.99 -29.54
N LYS A 328 21.80 -37.54 -30.16
CA LYS A 328 21.74 -36.66 -31.32
C LYS A 328 20.76 -37.25 -32.33
N TRP A 329 19.82 -36.44 -32.80
CA TRP A 329 18.94 -36.83 -33.89
C TRP A 329 19.80 -37.03 -35.15
N HIS A 330 20.15 -38.29 -35.45
CA HIS A 330 20.89 -38.63 -36.66
C HIS A 330 19.99 -38.74 -37.90
N VAL A 331 18.66 -38.56 -37.72
CA VAL A 331 17.69 -38.66 -38.81
C VAL A 331 16.74 -37.47 -38.74
N ALA A 332 16.69 -36.69 -39.82
CA ALA A 332 15.75 -35.58 -39.97
C ALA A 332 14.32 -36.13 -40.08
N ARG A 333 13.43 -35.71 -39.17
CA ARG A 333 11.98 -35.92 -39.29
C ARG A 333 11.27 -34.56 -39.23
N PRO A 334 10.55 -34.15 -40.29
CA PRO A 334 9.76 -32.93 -40.26
C PRO A 334 8.54 -33.11 -39.34
N ASN A 335 8.27 -32.15 -38.46
CA ASN A 335 7.21 -32.25 -37.45
C ASN A 335 5.79 -31.96 -37.97
N LEU A 336 5.61 -31.65 -39.25
CA LEU A 336 4.33 -31.22 -39.81
C LEU A 336 4.11 -31.80 -41.21
N LYS A 337 3.10 -32.67 -41.38
CA LYS A 337 2.46 -32.90 -42.68
C LYS A 337 1.31 -31.90 -42.79
N GLY A 338 1.43 -30.96 -43.72
CA GLY A 338 0.36 -30.02 -44.03
C GLY A 338 -0.90 -30.78 -44.48
N ARG A 339 -2.03 -30.53 -43.82
CA ARG A 339 -3.36 -30.89 -44.34
C ARG A 339 -3.99 -29.64 -44.94
N GLN A 340 -4.16 -29.64 -46.25
CA GLN A 340 -5.08 -28.74 -46.94
C GLN A 340 -6.52 -29.14 -46.60
N GLY A 341 -7.34 -28.16 -46.24
CA GLY A 341 -8.80 -28.20 -46.39
C GLY A 341 -9.63 -28.65 -45.18
N GLY A 342 -10.52 -27.75 -44.73
CA GLY A 342 -11.87 -28.12 -44.31
C GLY A 342 -12.18 -28.23 -42.82
N ALA A 343 -12.63 -27.12 -42.23
CA ALA A 343 -13.72 -26.96 -41.25
C ALA A 343 -13.81 -27.84 -39.98
N GLN A 344 -13.77 -27.17 -38.83
CA GLN A 344 -14.75 -27.13 -37.73
C GLN A 344 -14.06 -27.06 -36.37
N LEU A 345 -14.13 -25.89 -35.74
CA LEU A 345 -13.85 -25.69 -34.32
C LEU A 345 -15.04 -26.24 -33.52
N SER A 346 -14.90 -27.45 -32.97
CA SER A 346 -15.75 -27.95 -31.88
C SER A 346 -14.98 -27.88 -30.56
N THR A 347 -15.45 -27.00 -29.68
CA THR A 347 -15.19 -27.00 -28.25
C THR A 347 -15.66 -28.31 -27.63
N GLN A 348 -14.79 -29.05 -26.91
CA GLN A 348 -15.10 -29.65 -25.60
C GLN A 348 -13.91 -30.42 -24.99
N ARG A 349 -13.69 -30.13 -23.70
CA ARG A 349 -13.42 -31.04 -22.56
C ARG A 349 -12.34 -32.13 -22.71
N GLY A 350 -11.33 -32.05 -21.84
CA GLY A 350 -10.47 -33.19 -21.55
C GLY A 350 -9.28 -32.94 -20.61
N LEU A 351 -9.48 -32.33 -19.43
CA LEU A 351 -8.53 -32.42 -18.31
C LEU A 351 -9.28 -32.41 -16.97
N ALA A 352 -10.11 -33.44 -16.77
CA ALA A 352 -10.54 -33.89 -15.46
C ALA A 352 -10.21 -35.38 -15.39
N GLN A 353 -9.00 -35.72 -14.93
CA GLN A 353 -8.60 -37.04 -14.39
C GLN A 353 -7.10 -37.00 -14.06
N ALA A 354 -6.76 -36.42 -12.91
CA ALA A 354 -5.52 -36.69 -12.16
C ALA A 354 -5.65 -36.14 -10.73
N TRP A 355 -6.72 -36.51 -10.03
CA TRP A 355 -6.83 -36.35 -8.58
C TRP A 355 -7.33 -37.69 -8.04
N GLY A 356 -6.37 -38.49 -7.57
CA GLY A 356 -6.65 -39.70 -6.81
C GLY A 356 -7.23 -39.31 -5.46
N SER A 357 -8.38 -39.90 -5.17
CA SER A 357 -9.13 -39.92 -3.93
C SER A 357 -8.25 -40.06 -2.67
N ILE A 358 -8.38 -39.09 -1.76
CA ILE A 358 -8.06 -39.28 -0.33
C ILE A 358 -9.41 -39.43 0.37
N ASP A 359 -9.74 -40.66 0.75
CA ASP A 359 -10.88 -40.95 1.62
C ASP A 359 -10.45 -40.70 3.07
N PRO A 360 -11.24 -39.93 3.85
CA PRO A 360 -11.03 -39.78 5.28
C PRO A 360 -11.99 -40.71 6.03
N THR A 361 -11.49 -41.64 6.84
CA THR A 361 -12.22 -42.05 8.05
C THR A 361 -11.28 -42.57 9.14
N PRO A 362 -11.70 -42.44 10.42
CA PRO A 362 -10.83 -42.39 11.59
C PRO A 362 -10.91 -43.66 12.44
N HIS A 363 -9.80 -44.07 13.08
CA HIS A 363 -9.72 -44.90 14.31
C HIS A 363 -8.23 -44.80 14.73
N MET A 364 -7.81 -44.66 15.99
CA MET A 364 -8.40 -44.80 17.32
C MET A 364 -7.53 -44.01 18.29
#